data_AF-A0A1D9MM04-F1
#
_entry.id   AF-A0A1D9MM04-F1
#
_cell.length_a   1.000
_cell.length_b   1.000
_cell.length_c   1.000
_cell.angle_alpha   90.00
_cell.angle_beta   90.00
_cell.angle_gamma   90.00
#
_symmetry.space_group_name_H-M   'P 1'
#
loop_
_entity.id
_entity.type
_entity.pdbx_description
1 polymer ?
#
loop_
_entity_poly.entity_id
_entity_poly.type
_entity_poly.pdbx_seq_one_letter_code
_entity_poly.pdbx_strand_id
1 'polypeptide(L)'
;MSGLMRSNFNEEIMTEISWLKQAVTAINDHLGMNSYVACLLRNFVEPEESQAIEQAIFHNARQIASMSFEESRAEINRAYKKIVGRDIGLRDEVIKELLALKLQELGLTSDLEIDS
;
A
#
# COMPACT_ATOMS: atom_id res chain seq x y z
N MET A 1 -37.82 4.46 2.37
CA MET A 1 -37.50 4.74 0.95
C MET A 1 -36.29 5.66 0.76
N SER A 2 -36.03 6.68 1.59
CA SER A 2 -34.81 7.51 1.50
C SER A 2 -33.51 6.75 1.79
N GLY A 3 -33.54 5.74 2.68
CA GLY A 3 -32.38 4.88 2.96
C GLY A 3 -31.92 4.05 1.75
N LEU A 4 -32.87 3.56 0.94
CA LEU A 4 -32.59 2.79 -0.29
C LEU A 4 -32.02 3.67 -1.40
N MET A 5 -32.52 4.90 -1.55
CA MET A 5 -31.95 5.88 -2.48
C MET A 5 -30.50 6.23 -2.12
N ARG A 6 -30.21 6.36 -0.82
CA ARG A 6 -28.86 6.71 -0.34
C ARG A 6 -27.86 5.56 -0.46
N SER A 7 -28.29 4.31 -0.24
CA SER A 7 -27.42 3.15 -0.45
C SER A 7 -27.03 2.99 -1.91
N ASN A 8 -28.00 3.10 -2.83
CA ASN A 8 -27.75 2.97 -4.26
C ASN A 8 -26.79 4.05 -4.77
N PHE A 9 -26.97 5.29 -4.32
CA PHE A 9 -26.06 6.39 -4.68
C PHE A 9 -24.63 6.15 -4.18
N ASN A 10 -24.47 5.63 -2.95
CA ASN A 10 -23.14 5.29 -2.43
C ASN A 10 -22.50 4.16 -3.24
N GLU A 11 -23.26 3.12 -3.61
CA GLU A 11 -22.78 2.02 -4.44
C GLU A 11 -22.34 2.50 -5.83
N GLU A 12 -23.12 3.39 -6.46
CA GLU A 12 -22.76 4.01 -7.73
C GLU A 12 -21.44 4.78 -7.63
N ILE A 13 -21.29 5.66 -6.62
CA ILE A 13 -20.04 6.40 -6.40
C ILE A 13 -18.85 5.45 -6.21
N MET A 14 -19.01 4.41 -5.39
CA MET A 14 -17.92 3.45 -5.13
C MET A 14 -17.53 2.67 -6.39
N THR A 15 -18.50 2.38 -7.25
CA THR A 15 -18.27 1.73 -8.55
C THR A 15 -17.46 2.65 -9.46
N GLU A 16 -17.87 3.91 -9.59
CA GLU A 16 -17.17 4.90 -10.42
C GLU A 16 -15.73 5.15 -9.91
N ILE A 17 -15.54 5.25 -8.59
CA ILE A 17 -14.20 5.37 -7.99
C ILE A 17 -13.35 4.14 -8.31
N SER A 18 -13.94 2.95 -8.30
CA SER A 18 -13.22 1.70 -8.63
C SER A 18 -12.76 1.69 -10.08
N TRP A 19 -13.57 2.19 -11.02
CA TRP A 19 -13.16 2.35 -12.41
C TRP A 19 -12.05 3.38 -12.58
N LEU A 20 -12.10 4.49 -11.84
CA LEU A 20 -11.01 5.48 -11.83
C LEU A 20 -9.70 4.86 -11.32
N LYS A 21 -9.73 4.10 -10.22
CA LYS A 21 -8.55 3.39 -9.69
C LYS A 21 -7.97 2.46 -10.77
N GLN A 22 -8.82 1.67 -11.44
CA GLN A 22 -8.41 0.75 -12.50
C GLN A 22 -7.80 1.47 -13.72
N ALA A 23 -8.41 2.58 -14.16
CA ALA A 23 -7.90 3.38 -15.26
C ALA A 23 -6.51 3.95 -14.95
N VAL A 24 -6.32 4.48 -13.74
CA VAL A 24 -5.02 5.01 -13.29
C VAL A 24 -3.97 3.90 -13.25
N THR A 25 -4.30 2.72 -12.70
CA THR A 25 -3.36 1.59 -12.67
C THR A 25 -2.99 1.13 -14.07
N ALA A 26 -3.95 1.06 -15.00
CA ALA A 26 -3.69 0.64 -16.38
C ALA A 26 -2.79 1.63 -17.14
N ILE A 27 -2.99 2.94 -16.95
CA ILE A 27 -2.12 3.98 -17.53
C ILE A 27 -0.71 3.83 -16.97
N ASN A 28 -0.60 3.67 -15.65
CA ASN A 28 0.68 3.55 -14.97
C ASN A 28 1.46 2.31 -15.44
N ASP A 29 0.77 1.16 -15.58
CA ASP A 29 1.36 -0.07 -16.12
C ASP A 29 1.78 0.09 -17.59
N HIS A 30 0.96 0.78 -18.42
CA HIS A 30 1.30 1.05 -19.82
C HIS A 30 2.53 1.95 -19.99
N LEU A 31 2.70 2.92 -19.09
CA LEU A 31 3.85 3.83 -19.07
C LEU A 31 5.10 3.20 -18.43
N GLY A 32 5.01 1.99 -17.89
CA GLY A 32 6.11 1.35 -17.17
C GLY A 32 6.51 2.09 -15.89
N MET A 33 5.61 2.91 -15.34
CA MET A 33 5.86 3.63 -14.11
C MET A 33 5.60 2.67 -12.94
N ASN A 34 6.58 2.39 -12.10
CA ASN A 34 6.35 1.69 -10.83
C ASN A 34 6.66 2.63 -9.68
N SER A 35 5.63 3.04 -8.96
CA SER A 35 5.73 3.98 -7.84
C SER A 35 5.02 3.42 -6.63
N TYR A 36 5.43 3.86 -5.43
CA TYR A 36 4.80 3.42 -4.18
C TYR A 36 3.27 3.60 -4.21
N VAL A 37 2.82 4.77 -4.68
CA VAL A 37 1.39 5.09 -4.78
C VAL A 37 0.66 4.18 -5.77
N ALA A 38 1.27 3.87 -6.91
CA ALA A 38 0.66 2.96 -7.87
C ALA A 38 0.54 1.53 -7.33
N CYS A 39 1.54 1.04 -6.59
CA CYS A 39 1.49 -0.26 -5.94
C CYS A 39 0.34 -0.33 -4.91
N LEU A 40 0.16 0.72 -4.11
CA LEU A 40 -0.97 0.83 -3.16
C LEU A 40 -2.32 0.80 -3.89
N LEU A 41 -2.47 1.57 -4.97
CA LEU A 41 -3.70 1.63 -5.76
C LEU A 41 -4.02 0.28 -6.43
N ARG A 42 -3.02 -0.38 -7.01
CA ARG A 42 -3.16 -1.70 -7.65
C ARG A 42 -3.63 -2.77 -6.68
N ASN A 43 -3.25 -2.65 -5.41
CA ASN A 43 -3.62 -3.58 -4.35
C ASN A 43 -4.84 -3.11 -3.53
N PHE A 44 -5.59 -2.12 -4.01
CA PHE A 44 -6.81 -1.60 -3.38
C PHE A 44 -6.63 -1.23 -1.90
N VAL A 45 -5.44 -0.71 -1.54
CA VAL A 45 -5.18 -0.27 -0.18
C VAL A 45 -6.03 0.96 0.13
N GLU A 46 -6.79 0.91 1.22
CA GLU A 46 -7.66 2.04 1.60
C GLU A 46 -6.82 3.22 2.13
N PRO A 47 -7.31 4.47 2.04
CA PRO A 47 -6.52 5.65 2.42
C PRO A 47 -5.95 5.61 3.85
N GLU A 48 -6.73 5.14 4.82
CA GLU A 48 -6.29 4.97 6.21
C GLU A 48 -5.17 3.93 6.33
N GLU A 49 -5.31 2.81 5.62
CA GLU A 49 -4.30 1.74 5.60
C GLU A 49 -3.02 2.21 4.92
N SER A 50 -3.14 2.94 3.81
CA SER A 50 -2.01 3.57 3.09
C SER A 50 -1.23 4.49 3.99
N GLN A 51 -1.92 5.36 4.74
CA GLN A 51 -1.30 6.28 5.68
C GLN A 51 -0.59 5.53 6.81
N ALA A 52 -1.21 4.47 7.34
CA ALA A 52 -0.62 3.66 8.39
C ALA A 52 0.64 2.92 7.91
N ILE A 53 0.61 2.33 6.71
CA ILE A 53 1.75 1.67 6.08
C ILE A 53 2.87 2.67 5.82
N GLU A 54 2.55 3.83 5.25
CA GLU A 54 3.55 4.86 4.94
C GLU A 54 4.24 5.36 6.22
N GLN A 55 3.47 5.62 7.28
CA GLN A 55 4.03 5.99 8.57
C GLN A 55 4.91 4.87 9.13
N ALA A 56 4.46 3.62 9.07
CA ALA A 56 5.22 2.47 9.56
C ALA A 56 6.58 2.34 8.84
N ILE A 57 6.59 2.48 7.52
CA ILE A 57 7.83 2.38 6.73
C ILE A 57 8.71 3.61 6.95
N PHE A 58 8.16 4.82 6.85
CA PHE A 58 8.92 6.07 6.91
C PHE A 58 9.62 6.25 8.27
N HIS A 59 8.91 6.04 9.38
CA HIS A 59 9.50 6.22 10.71
C HIS A 59 10.59 5.21 11.05
N ASN A 60 10.56 4.03 10.41
CA ASN A 60 11.50 2.94 10.65
C ASN A 60 12.45 2.71 9.47
N ALA A 61 12.50 3.61 8.48
CA ALA A 61 13.11 3.35 7.17
C ALA A 61 14.58 2.89 7.26
N ARG A 62 15.38 3.52 8.13
CA ARG A 62 16.80 3.12 8.34
C ARG A 62 16.94 1.75 8.97
N GLN A 63 16.07 1.42 9.90
CA GLN A 63 16.09 0.14 10.60
C GLN A 63 15.65 -0.98 9.65
N ILE A 64 14.55 -0.75 8.92
CA ILE A 64 14.02 -1.63 7.88
C ILE A 64 15.06 -1.90 6.80
N ALA A 65 15.82 -0.89 6.36
CA ALA A 65 16.85 -1.07 5.33
C ALA A 65 17.96 -2.06 5.73
N SER A 66 18.16 -2.28 7.03
CA SER A 66 19.19 -3.18 7.59
C SER A 66 18.65 -4.50 8.13
N MET A 67 17.34 -4.73 8.07
CA MET A 67 16.66 -5.88 8.66
C MET A 67 16.31 -6.93 7.62
N SER A 68 16.07 -8.16 8.07
CA SER A 68 15.46 -9.18 7.21
C SER A 68 14.04 -8.77 6.80
N PHE A 69 13.50 -9.43 5.77
CA PHE A 69 12.10 -9.20 5.38
C PHE A 69 11.13 -9.55 6.51
N GLU A 70 11.35 -10.66 7.20
CA GLU A 70 10.50 -11.14 8.29
C GLU A 70 10.46 -10.15 9.45
N GLU A 71 11.62 -9.58 9.80
CA GLU A 71 11.74 -8.54 10.83
C GLU A 71 11.03 -7.26 10.41
N SER A 72 11.27 -6.82 9.17
CA SER A 72 10.61 -5.64 8.58
C SER A 72 9.10 -5.81 8.55
N ARG A 73 8.60 -6.98 8.13
CA ARG A 73 7.18 -7.33 8.08
C ARG A 73 6.56 -7.29 9.48
N ALA A 74 7.24 -7.83 10.48
CA ALA A 74 6.79 -7.80 11.86
C ALA A 74 6.72 -6.38 12.43
N GLU A 75 7.71 -5.53 12.13
CA GLU A 75 7.73 -4.12 12.56
C GLU A 75 6.61 -3.32 11.91
N ILE A 76 6.44 -3.45 10.59
CA ILE A 76 5.37 -2.78 9.84
C ILE A 76 4.01 -3.22 10.38
N ASN A 77 3.80 -4.52 10.57
CA ASN A 77 2.53 -5.01 11.10
C ASN A 77 2.26 -4.48 12.51
N ARG A 78 3.29 -4.38 13.37
CA ARG A 78 3.16 -3.81 14.71
C ARG A 78 2.78 -2.33 14.67
N ALA A 79 3.43 -1.53 13.83
CA ALA A 79 3.14 -0.12 13.68
C ALA A 79 1.76 0.11 13.05
N TYR A 80 1.43 -0.64 12.01
CA TYR A 80 0.13 -0.64 11.35
C TYR A 80 -1.01 -0.96 12.33
N LYS A 81 -0.87 -2.02 13.12
CA LYS A 81 -1.86 -2.45 14.11
C LYS A 81 -2.12 -1.41 15.20
N LYS A 82 -1.13 -0.58 15.55
CA LYS A 82 -1.33 0.54 16.49
C LYS A 82 -2.25 1.62 15.93
N ILE A 83 -2.29 1.79 14.61
CA ILE A 83 -3.08 2.83 13.93
C ILE A 83 -4.46 2.27 13.56
N VAL A 84 -4.50 1.13 12.86
CA VAL A 84 -5.73 0.59 12.26
C VAL A 84 -6.43 -0.44 13.18
N GLY A 85 -5.76 -0.91 14.23
CA GLY A 85 -6.33 -1.85 15.21
C GLY A 85 -6.40 -3.31 14.75
N ARG A 86 -5.88 -3.65 13.56
CA ARG A 86 -5.85 -5.01 13.00
C ARG A 86 -4.52 -5.30 12.32
N ASP A 87 -4.27 -6.58 12.04
CA ASP A 87 -3.08 -6.99 11.28
C ASP A 87 -3.21 -6.60 9.79
N ILE A 88 -2.06 -6.36 9.15
CA ILE A 88 -1.98 -5.98 7.74
C ILE A 88 -2.33 -7.18 6.84
N GLY A 89 -3.37 -7.01 6.02
CA GLY A 89 -3.92 -8.05 5.15
C GLY A 89 -3.21 -8.21 3.80
N LEU A 90 -2.10 -7.52 3.58
CA LEU A 90 -1.38 -7.55 2.30
C LEU A 90 -0.48 -8.79 2.19
N ARG A 91 -0.36 -9.34 0.99
CA ARG A 91 0.57 -10.44 0.71
C ARG A 91 2.02 -10.00 0.84
N ASP A 92 2.93 -10.94 1.07
CA ASP A 92 4.33 -10.63 1.31
C ASP A 92 5.01 -9.99 0.09
N GLU A 93 4.65 -10.41 -1.12
CA GLU A 93 5.19 -9.84 -2.35
C GLU A 93 4.85 -8.36 -2.49
N VAL A 94 3.63 -7.98 -2.06
CA VAL A 94 3.18 -6.58 -2.06
C VAL A 94 3.95 -5.76 -1.03
N ILE A 95 4.19 -6.30 0.16
CA ILE A 95 4.99 -5.59 1.17
C ILE A 95 6.44 -5.45 0.74
N LYS A 96 7.04 -6.47 0.10
CA LYS A 96 8.38 -6.37 -0.49
C LYS A 96 8.45 -5.27 -1.53
N GLU A 97 7.47 -5.23 -2.45
CA GLU A 97 7.40 -4.18 -3.48
C GLU A 97 7.25 -2.78 -2.87
N LEU A 98 6.35 -2.61 -1.90
CA LEU A 98 6.15 -1.33 -1.19
C LEU A 98 7.41 -0.88 -0.45
N LEU A 99 8.10 -1.80 0.22
CA LEU A 99 9.36 -1.52 0.90
C LEU A 99 10.44 -1.07 -0.06
N ALA A 100 10.64 -1.82 -1.14
CA ALA A 100 11.64 -1.49 -2.16
C ALA A 100 11.40 -0.11 -2.76
N LEU A 101 10.16 0.16 -3.20
CA LEU A 101 9.78 1.44 -3.78
C LEU A 101 9.97 2.59 -2.80
N LYS A 102 9.54 2.43 -1.54
CA LYS A 102 9.63 3.52 -0.56
C LYS A 102 11.05 3.77 -0.10
N LEU A 103 11.87 2.73 0.08
CA LEU A 103 13.28 2.90 0.44
C LEU A 103 14.05 3.56 -0.71
N GLN A 104 13.76 3.17 -1.97
CA GLN A 104 14.31 3.83 -3.15
C GLN A 104 13.92 5.32 -3.20
N GLU A 105 12.64 5.67 -2.96
CA GLU A 105 12.18 7.06 -2.85
C GLU A 105 12.93 7.85 -1.77
N LEU A 106 13.32 7.19 -0.68
CA LEU A 106 14.08 7.77 0.43
C LEU A 106 15.60 7.76 0.22
N GLY A 107 16.09 7.24 -0.90
CA GLY A 107 17.52 7.12 -1.20
C GLY A 107 18.26 6.08 -0.35
N LEU A 108 17.54 5.10 0.18
CA LEU A 108 18.08 3.98 0.95
C LEU A 108 18.14 2.72 0.06
N THR A 109 19.29 2.07 0.01
CA THR A 109 19.42 0.72 -0.57
C THR A 109 18.98 -0.32 0.45
N SER A 110 18.22 -1.30 -0.01
CA SER A 110 17.69 -2.40 0.77
C SER A 110 18.34 -3.70 0.32
N ASP A 111 18.81 -4.51 1.26
CA ASP A 111 19.29 -5.88 0.99
C ASP A 111 18.14 -6.89 0.81
N LEU A 112 16.89 -6.41 0.68
CA LEU A 112 15.73 -7.27 0.46
C LEU A 112 15.79 -7.80 -0.99
N GLU A 113 16.20 -9.05 -1.14
CA GLU A 113 16.17 -9.77 -2.43
C GLU A 113 14.74 -9.77 -2.99
N ILE A 114 14.53 -9.04 -4.08
CA ILE A 114 13.34 -9.14 -4.92
C ILE A 114 13.68 -10.21 -5.95
N ASP A 115 13.28 -11.46 -5.68
CA ASP A 115 13.34 -12.51 -6.69
C ASP A 115 12.50 -12.08 -7.91
N SER A 116 13.21 -11.86 -9.01
CA SER A 116 12.67 -11.50 -10.34
C SER A 116 12.03 -12.68 -11.05
#